data_AF-A0A0N7LYZ5-F1
#
_entry.id   AF-A0A0N7LYZ5-F1
#
_cell.length_a   1.000
_cell.length_b   1.000
_cell.length_c   1.000
_cell.angle_alpha   90.00
_cell.angle_beta   90.00
_cell.angle_gamma   90.00
#
_symmetry.space_group_name_H-M   'P 1'
#
loop_
_entity.id
_entity.type
_entity.pdbx_description
1 polymer ?
#
loop_
_entity_poly.entity_id
_entity_poly.type
_entity_poly.pdbx_seq_one_letter_code
_entity_poly.pdbx_strand_id
1 'polypeptide(L)' 'MRDNVQLRVGHTRLNTKIDRYFASIGLGFNPSALRRARLREIIVLEAQTDEDLAQMGLTRDQILPHVFRDLIAA' A
#
# COMPACT_ATOMS: atom_id res chain seq x y z
N MET A 1 2.82 -16.79 18.57
CA MET A 1 3.91 -15.82 18.31
C MET A 1 3.39 -14.84 17.27
N ARG A 2 3.23 -13.57 17.62
CA ARG A 2 2.89 -12.51 16.67
C ARG A 2 4.16 -11.69 16.49
N ASP A 3 4.92 -12.05 15.47
CA ASP A 3 6.15 -11.35 15.10
C ASP A 3 5.80 -9.96 14.56
N ASN A 4 5.61 -9.00 15.47
CA ASN A 4 5.46 -7.57 15.19
C ASN A 4 6.80 -6.91 14.76
N VAL A 5 7.66 -7.68 14.09
CA VAL A 5 8.98 -7.25 13.63
C VAL A 5 8.84 -6.76 12.20
N GLN A 6 8.47 -5.49 12.00
CA GLN A 6 8.92 -4.73 10.82
C GLN A 6 8.58 -3.22 10.78
N LEU A 7 8.04 -2.63 11.86
CA LEU A 7 7.61 -1.22 11.81
C LEU A 7 8.74 -0.18 11.85
N ARG A 8 10.01 -0.56 11.99
CA ARG A 8 11.13 0.40 12.11
C ARG A 8 12.00 0.58 10.86
N VAL A 9 11.83 -0.24 9.82
CA VAL A 9 12.58 -0.14 8.54
C VAL A 9 11.65 0.06 7.32
N GLY A 10 10.33 -0.15 7.48
CA GLY A 10 9.36 -0.19 6.38
C GLY A 10 8.92 1.16 5.80
N HIS A 11 8.94 2.27 6.55
CA HIS A 11 8.35 3.54 6.09
C HIS A 11 9.02 4.14 4.85
N THR A 12 10.36 4.08 4.78
CA THR A 12 11.09 4.58 3.59
C THR A 12 10.82 3.71 2.37
N ARG A 13 10.75 2.38 2.54
CA ARG A 13 10.44 1.45 1.44
C ARG A 13 8.99 1.59 0.96
N LEU A 14 8.07 1.82 1.88
CA LEU A 14 6.65 2.00 1.57
C LEU A 14 6.42 3.27 0.74
N ASN A 15 7.02 4.39 1.14
CA ASN A 15 6.95 5.63 0.36
C ASN A 15 7.50 5.43 -1.05
N THR A 16 8.65 4.78 -1.20
CA THR A 16 9.22 4.47 -2.52
C THR A 16 8.33 3.53 -3.35
N LYS A 17 7.65 2.56 -2.72
CA LYS A 17 6.70 1.65 -3.39
C LYS A 17 5.50 2.42 -3.93
N ILE A 18 4.95 3.33 -3.11
CA ILE A 18 3.85 4.21 -3.47
C ILE A 18 4.25 5.15 -4.62
N ASP A 19 5.40 5.83 -4.51
CA ASP A 19 5.88 6.75 -5.56
C ASP A 19 6.12 6.03 -6.88
N ARG A 20 6.71 4.82 -6.85
CA ARG A 20 6.88 3.97 -8.04
C ARG A 20 5.55 3.55 -8.65
N TYR A 21 4.57 3.21 -7.82
CA TYR A 21 3.24 2.83 -8.29
C TYR A 21 2.55 3.99 -9.01
N PHE A 22 2.53 5.18 -8.41
CA PHE A 22 1.98 6.38 -9.05
C PHE A 22 2.70 6.75 -10.35
N ALA A 23 4.04 6.60 -10.38
CA ALA A 23 4.81 6.76 -11.61
C ALA A 23 4.42 5.74 -12.70
N SER A 24 4.15 4.48 -12.33
CA SER A 24 3.78 3.42 -13.28
C SER A 24 2.40 3.61 -13.93
N ILE A 25 1.47 4.29 -13.25
CA ILE A 25 0.12 4.58 -13.78
C ILE A 25 0.01 5.96 -14.44
N GLY A 26 1.15 6.66 -14.64
CA GLY A 26 1.19 7.97 -15.30
C GLY A 26 0.70 9.13 -14.44
N LEU A 27 0.35 8.89 -13.18
CA LEU A 27 -0.04 9.92 -12.21
C LEU A 27 1.21 10.52 -11.57
N GLY A 28 1.95 11.32 -12.35
CA GLY A 28 3.15 12.06 -11.89
C GLY A 28 2.88 13.18 -10.88
N PHE A 29 1.67 13.28 -10.34
CA PHE A 29 1.22 14.40 -9.51
C PHE A 29 1.04 13.96 -8.06
N ASN A 30 1.94 14.43 -7.19
CA ASN A 30 2.03 14.12 -5.76
C ASN A 30 0.71 14.39 -5.03
N PRO A 31 -0.14 13.37 -4.77
CA PRO A 31 -1.40 13.60 -4.13
C PRO A 31 -1.16 13.44 -2.63
N SER A 32 -0.36 14.36 -2.07
CA SER A 32 0.13 14.24 -0.69
C SER A 32 -1.01 14.10 0.32
N ALA A 33 -2.17 14.70 0.05
CA ALA A 33 -3.39 14.53 0.85
C ALA A 33 -3.98 13.12 0.75
N LEU A 34 -4.07 12.58 -0.47
CA LEU A 34 -4.57 11.23 -0.74
C LEU A 34 -3.66 10.15 -0.17
N ARG A 35 -2.33 10.35 -0.31
CA ARG A 35 -1.32 9.49 0.32
C ARG A 35 -1.53 9.45 1.82
N ARG A 36 -1.68 10.60 2.49
CA ARG A 36 -1.92 10.65 3.94
C ARG A 36 -3.24 9.98 4.35
N ALA A 37 -4.30 10.12 3.54
CA ALA A 37 -5.59 9.49 3.80
C ALA A 37 -5.51 7.97 3.75
N ARG A 38 -4.75 7.42 2.79
CA ARG A 38 -4.64 5.98 2.51
C ARG A 38 -3.45 5.28 3.16
N LEU A 39 -2.47 6.02 3.71
CA LEU A 39 -1.26 5.46 4.31
C LEU A 39 -1.57 4.48 5.45
N ARG A 40 -2.57 4.81 6.29
CA ARG A 40 -2.99 3.94 7.39
C ARG A 40 -3.53 2.60 6.89
N GLU A 41 -4.34 2.64 5.84
CA GLU A 41 -4.93 1.45 5.21
C GLU A 41 -3.83 0.55 4.63
N ILE A 42 -2.85 1.15 3.92
CA ILE A 42 -1.72 0.40 3.38
C ILE A 42 -0.88 -0.23 4.51
N ILE A 43 -0.61 0.50 5.60
CA ILE A 43 0.14 -0.05 6.74
C ILE A 43 -0.61 -1.23 7.37
N VAL A 44 -1.94 -1.15 7.50
CA VAL A 44 -2.75 -2.23 8.04
C VAL A 44 -2.68 -3.46 7.12
N LEU A 45 -2.81 -3.29 5.81
CA LEU A 45 -2.71 -4.40 4.85
C LEU A 45 -1.29 -4.98 4.78
N GLU A 46 -0.25 -4.13 4.81
CA GLU A 46 1.14 -4.58 4.83
C GLU A 46 1.53 -5.25 6.17
N ALA A 47 0.74 -5.05 7.24
CA ALA A 47 0.94 -5.74 8.52
C ALA A 47 0.22 -7.09 8.63
N GLN A 48 -0.71 -7.40 7.73
CA GLN A 48 -1.36 -8.72 7.67
C GLN A 48 -0.39 -9.78 7.13
N THR A 49 -0.65 -11.07 7.38
CA THR A 49 0.13 -12.15 6.75
C THR A 49 -0.32 -12.39 5.31
N ASP A 50 0.47 -13.16 4.56
CA ASP A 50 0.12 -13.48 3.17
C ASP A 50 -1.14 -14.36 3.10
N GLU A 51 -1.37 -15.21 4.12
CA GLU A 51 -2.59 -16.01 4.26
C GLU A 51 -3.81 -15.12 4.52
N ASP A 52 -3.69 -14.14 5.41
CA ASP A 52 -4.76 -13.19 5.72
C ASP A 52 -5.13 -12.35 4.47
N LEU A 53 -4.11 -11.89 3.72
CA LEU A 53 -4.33 -11.21 2.45
C LEU A 53 -4.99 -12.11 1.41
N ALA A 54 -4.58 -13.38 1.32
CA ALA A 54 -5.17 -14.34 0.40
C ALA A 54 -6.64 -14.64 0.72
N GLN A 55 -7.02 -14.63 2.01
CA GLN A 55 -8.44 -14.73 2.41
C GLN A 55 -9.27 -13.52 1.93
N MET A 56 -8.65 -12.35 1.81
CA MET A 56 -9.26 -11.16 1.20
C MET A 56 -9.19 -11.15 -0.33
N GLY A 57 -8.59 -12.18 -0.95
CA GLY A 57 -8.36 -12.23 -2.39
C GLY A 57 -7.28 -11.26 -2.89
N LEU A 58 -6.33 -10.89 -2.01
CA LEU A 58 -5.26 -9.94 -2.28
C LEU A 58 -3.88 -10.59 -2.18
N THR A 59 -2.95 -10.11 -2.98
CA THR A 59 -1.51 -10.34 -2.81
C THR A 59 -0.80 -9.05 -2.40
N ARG A 60 0.44 -9.15 -1.89
CA ARG A 60 1.28 -7.99 -1.50
C ARG A 60 1.43 -6.94 -2.60
N ASP A 61 1.46 -7.38 -3.85
CA ASP A 61 1.60 -6.51 -5.01
C ASP A 61 0.26 -5.86 -5.40
N GLN A 62 -0.86 -6.45 -4.99
CA GLN A 62 -2.21 -5.94 -5.22
C GLN A 62 -2.69 -4.95 -4.15
N ILE A 63 -1.98 -4.80 -3.03
CA ILE A 63 -2.34 -3.84 -1.97
C ILE A 63 -2.48 -2.42 -2.52
N LEU A 64 -1.49 -1.92 -3.27
CA LEU A 64 -1.55 -0.56 -3.81
C LEU A 64 -2.66 -0.38 -4.87
N PRO A 65 -2.79 -1.28 -5.87
CA PRO A 65 -3.93 -1.27 -6.78
C PRO A 65 -5.28 -1.35 -6.08
N HIS A 66 -5.40 -2.12 -5.01
CA HIS A 66 -6.64 -2.25 -4.25
C HIS A 66 -7.00 -0.95 -3.52
N VAL A 67 -6.04 -0.38 -2.80
CA VAL A 67 -6.25 0.85 -2.01
C VAL A 67 -6.52 2.07 -2.89
N PHE A 68 -5.93 2.13 -4.08
CA PHE A 68 -6.08 3.25 -5.02
C PHE A 68 -7.02 2.93 -6.19
N ARG A 69 -7.77 1.82 -6.14
CA ARG A 69 -8.69 1.43 -7.23
C ARG A 69 -9.74 2.50 -7.52
N ASP A 70 -10.13 3.23 -6.47
CA ASP A 70 -11.11 4.32 -6.50
C ASP A 70 -10.63 5.51 -7.35
N LEU A 71 -9.32 5.67 -7.52
CA LEU A 71 -8.71 6.75 -8.30
C LEU A 71 -8.45 6.38 -9.76
N ILE A 72 -8.33 5.09 -10.04
CA ILE A 72 -8.00 4.57 -11.38
C ILE A 72 -9.27 4.21 -12.14
N ALA A 73 -10.36 3.91 -11.43
CA ALA A 73 -11.66 3.60 -12.04
C ALA A 73 -12.49 4.85 -12.43
N ALA A 74 -11.96 6.06 -12.22
CA ALA A 74 -12.56 7.34 -12.62
C ALA A 74 -11.96 7.84 -13.93
#